data_AF-A0A6P0IS94-F1
#
_entry.id   AF-A0A6P0IS94-F1
#
_cell.length_a   1.000
_cell.length_b   1.000
_cell.length_c   1.000
_cell.angle_alpha   90.00
_cell.angle_beta   90.00
_cell.angle_gamma   90.00
#
_symmetry.space_group_name_H-M   'P 1'
#
loop_
_entity.id
_entity.type
_entity.pdbx_description
1 polymer ?
#
loop_
_entity_poly.entity_id
_entity_poly.type
_entity_poly.pdbx_seq_one_letter_code
_entity_poly.pdbx_strand_id
1 'polypeptide(L)'
;MMNNLIKLSQLTESLTFTVPLSGEAHRIAKKFCKRQLTLQKAKQVYHNTLAVHAVDFYLGCLGWETNLNQSDSYDPVMQAFTDVADLEVKNHGKLECRALLSEAEVCHVPADVWEDRIGYVVVHLNESLTQATILGFTPSVADNKGNLPVSELRSLTEFPEYLTSKKIVNLSQWLQGTFEAGWLVPDQL
;
A
#
# COMPACT_ATOMS: atom_id res chain seq x y z
N MET A 1 -31.16 -30.00 1.77
CA MET A 1 -30.29 -29.73 0.59
C MET A 1 -30.16 -28.23 0.25
N MET A 2 -30.59 -27.28 1.11
CA MET A 2 -30.45 -25.83 0.86
C MET A 2 -29.25 -25.16 1.56
N ASN A 3 -28.53 -25.85 2.45
CA ASN A 3 -27.41 -25.25 3.20
C ASN A 3 -26.07 -25.22 2.44
N ASN A 4 -25.96 -25.90 1.30
CA ASN A 4 -24.73 -25.87 0.49
C ASN A 4 -24.73 -24.79 -0.61
N LEU A 5 -25.88 -24.17 -0.90
CA LEU A 5 -25.96 -23.11 -1.92
C LEU A 5 -25.65 -21.71 -1.35
N ILE A 6 -25.93 -21.47 -0.06
CA ILE A 6 -25.62 -20.20 0.61
C ILE A 6 -24.12 -20.02 0.83
N LYS A 7 -23.36 -21.11 0.92
CA LYS A 7 -21.89 -21.06 1.10
C LYS A 7 -21.14 -20.66 -0.18
N LEU A 8 -21.79 -20.71 -1.35
CA LEU A 8 -21.20 -20.34 -2.63
C LEU A 8 -21.39 -18.86 -3.00
N SER A 9 -22.38 -18.17 -2.42
CA SER A 9 -22.65 -16.74 -2.70
C SER A 9 -21.87 -15.77 -1.81
N GLN A 10 -21.03 -16.28 -0.90
CA GLN A 10 -20.10 -15.50 -0.08
C GLN A 10 -18.65 -15.58 -0.58
N LEU A 11 -18.40 -16.26 -1.71
CA LEU A 11 -17.15 -16.12 -2.46
C LEU A 11 -17.23 -14.81 -3.26
N THR A 12 -17.25 -13.68 -2.57
CA THR A 12 -16.51 -12.53 -3.11
C THR A 12 -15.06 -12.98 -2.98
N GLU A 13 -14.51 -13.53 -4.06
CA GLU A 13 -13.13 -13.99 -4.07
C GLU A 13 -12.24 -12.77 -3.76
N SER A 14 -11.82 -12.63 -2.49
CA SER A 14 -10.70 -11.80 -2.14
C SER A 14 -9.47 -12.52 -2.70
N LEU A 15 -9.13 -12.22 -3.95
CA LEU A 15 -7.88 -12.70 -4.52
C LEU A 15 -6.76 -12.01 -3.77
N THR A 16 -6.16 -12.73 -2.83
CA THR A 16 -4.91 -12.32 -2.22
C THR A 16 -3.76 -12.55 -3.21
N PHE A 17 -2.67 -11.82 -3.05
CA PHE A 17 -1.50 -11.96 -3.91
C PHE A 17 -0.26 -12.24 -3.06
N THR A 18 0.34 -13.41 -3.23
CA THR A 18 1.52 -13.82 -2.45
C THR A 18 2.80 -13.68 -3.27
N VAL A 19 3.80 -13.03 -2.68
CA VAL A 19 5.09 -12.75 -3.30
C VAL A 19 6.23 -13.27 -2.43
N PRO A 20 7.33 -13.78 -3.03
CA PRO A 20 8.55 -14.04 -2.29
C PRO A 20 9.21 -12.72 -1.88
N LEU A 21 9.65 -12.63 -0.63
CA LEU A 21 10.43 -11.48 -0.15
C LEU A 21 11.88 -11.63 -0.61
N SER A 22 12.33 -10.70 -1.45
CA SER A 22 13.63 -10.78 -2.09
C SER A 22 14.78 -10.56 -1.11
N GLY A 23 15.95 -11.12 -1.43
CA GLY A 23 17.17 -10.85 -0.67
C GLY A 23 17.53 -9.36 -0.63
N GLU A 24 17.19 -8.61 -1.69
CA GLU A 24 17.38 -7.17 -1.75
C GLU A 24 16.46 -6.43 -0.78
N ALA A 25 15.17 -6.77 -0.72
CA ALA A 25 14.23 -6.20 0.25
C ALA A 25 14.73 -6.42 1.69
N HIS A 26 15.21 -7.62 2.00
CA HIS A 26 15.84 -7.89 3.30
C HIS A 26 17.11 -7.08 3.54
N ARG A 27 17.97 -6.91 2.53
CA ARG A 27 19.20 -6.13 2.67
C ARG A 27 18.90 -4.66 2.99
N ILE A 28 17.90 -4.08 2.32
CA ILE A 28 17.43 -2.72 2.58
C ILE A 28 16.80 -2.62 3.96
N ALA A 29 15.88 -3.52 4.31
CA ALA A 29 15.25 -3.56 5.64
C ALA A 29 16.29 -3.68 6.77
N LYS A 30 17.32 -4.52 6.59
CA LYS A 30 18.46 -4.65 7.52
C LYS A 30 19.29 -3.36 7.62
N LYS A 31 19.44 -2.63 6.51
CA LYS A 31 20.15 -1.35 6.49
C LYS A 31 19.38 -0.28 7.25
N PHE A 32 18.06 -0.21 7.07
CA PHE A 32 17.21 0.78 7.73
C PHE A 32 17.01 0.49 9.22
N CYS A 33 16.85 -0.79 9.61
CA CYS A 33 16.68 -1.16 11.01
C CYS A 33 17.91 -0.81 11.87
N LYS A 34 19.12 -0.94 11.31
CA LYS A 34 20.39 -0.60 12.00
C LYS A 34 20.54 0.88 12.33
N ARG A 35 19.73 1.76 11.74
CA ARG A 35 19.75 3.21 12.01
C ARG A 35 18.87 3.60 13.20
N GLN A 36 18.00 2.68 13.64
CA GLN A 36 16.98 3.00 14.64
C GLN A 36 17.54 2.90 16.06
N LEU A 37 17.11 3.81 16.93
CA LEU A 37 17.62 3.94 18.30
C LEU A 37 17.09 2.86 19.24
N THR A 38 15.94 2.27 18.93
CA THR A 38 15.30 1.25 19.78
C THR A 38 15.03 -0.02 18.99
N LEU A 39 15.06 -1.16 19.69
CA LEU A 39 14.75 -2.46 19.09
C LEU A 39 13.32 -2.52 18.54
N GLN A 40 12.37 -1.89 19.22
CA GLN A 40 10.97 -1.82 18.77
C GLN A 40 10.89 -1.09 17.42
N LYS A 41 11.51 0.08 17.32
CA LYS A 41 11.51 0.88 16.08
C LYS A 41 12.27 0.17 14.97
N ALA A 42 13.40 -0.47 15.28
CA ALA A 42 14.16 -1.28 14.34
C ALA A 42 13.31 -2.39 13.71
N LYS A 43 12.54 -3.14 14.53
CA LYS A 43 11.62 -4.19 14.06
C LYS A 43 10.51 -3.61 13.19
N GLN A 44 9.89 -2.53 13.65
CA GLN A 44 8.83 -1.84 12.91
C GLN A 44 9.31 -1.40 11.52
N VAL A 45 10.41 -0.64 11.44
CA VAL A 45 10.99 -0.19 10.16
C VAL A 45 11.35 -1.38 9.27
N TYR A 46 11.87 -2.47 9.85
CA TYR A 46 12.18 -3.69 9.10
C TYR A 46 10.94 -4.28 8.41
N HIS A 47 9.84 -4.46 9.15
CA HIS A 47 8.61 -5.04 8.60
C HIS A 47 7.91 -4.09 7.62
N ASN A 48 7.86 -2.79 7.93
CA ASN A 48 7.34 -1.77 7.01
C ASN A 48 8.09 -1.80 5.68
N THR A 49 9.42 -1.87 5.72
CA THR A 49 10.24 -1.97 4.51
C THR A 49 9.89 -3.21 3.69
N LEU A 50 9.70 -4.38 4.33
CA LEU A 50 9.30 -5.59 3.61
C LEU A 50 7.91 -5.48 3.00
N ALA A 51 6.94 -4.88 3.71
CA ALA A 51 5.60 -4.65 3.20
C ALA A 51 5.60 -3.70 1.99
N VAL A 52 6.34 -2.59 2.06
CA VAL A 52 6.53 -1.64 0.94
C VAL A 52 7.09 -2.36 -0.28
N HIS A 53 8.15 -3.17 -0.13
CA HIS A 53 8.72 -3.92 -1.25
C HIS A 53 7.78 -4.98 -1.83
N ALA A 54 6.92 -5.60 -1.00
CA ALA A 54 5.92 -6.54 -1.49
C ALA A 54 4.87 -5.86 -2.36
N VAL A 55 4.38 -4.68 -1.94
CA VAL A 55 3.41 -3.89 -2.70
C VAL A 55 4.05 -3.32 -3.97
N ASP A 56 5.29 -2.84 -3.88
CA ASP A 56 6.09 -2.37 -5.02
C ASP A 56 6.19 -3.44 -6.12
N PHE A 57 6.56 -4.67 -5.75
CA PHE A 57 6.61 -5.78 -6.68
C PHE A 57 5.25 -6.09 -7.31
N TYR A 58 4.19 -6.13 -6.50
CA TYR A 58 2.82 -6.38 -6.99
C TYR A 58 2.34 -5.31 -7.97
N LEU A 59 2.57 -4.03 -7.66
CA LEU A 59 2.25 -2.92 -8.54
C LEU A 59 3.02 -3.01 -9.86
N GLY A 60 4.30 -3.39 -9.81
CA GLY A 60 5.11 -3.66 -11.00
C GLY A 60 4.55 -4.80 -11.85
N CYS A 61 4.04 -5.87 -11.25
CA CYS A 61 3.35 -6.95 -11.98
C CYS A 61 2.09 -6.47 -12.70
N LEU A 62 1.41 -5.47 -12.15
CA LEU A 62 0.23 -4.83 -12.74
C LEU A 62 0.58 -3.72 -13.75
N GLY A 63 1.87 -3.40 -13.94
CA GLY A 63 2.33 -2.37 -14.87
C GLY A 63 2.31 -0.95 -14.32
N TRP A 64 2.15 -0.77 -13.00
CA TRP A 64 2.26 0.53 -12.35
C TRP A 64 3.72 0.90 -12.09
N GLU A 65 4.05 2.19 -12.29
CA GLU A 65 5.34 2.75 -11.92
C GLU A 65 5.30 3.33 -10.50
N THR A 66 6.26 2.92 -9.67
CA THR A 66 6.44 3.36 -8.29
C THR A 66 7.77 4.08 -8.11
N ASN A 67 7.89 4.86 -7.03
CA ASN A 67 9.15 5.55 -6.70
C ASN A 67 9.49 5.48 -5.21
N LEU A 68 10.20 4.43 -4.82
CA LEU A 68 10.66 4.21 -3.45
C LEU A 68 11.42 5.41 -2.87
N ASN A 69 12.24 6.09 -3.68
CA ASN A 69 13.06 7.21 -3.19
C ASN A 69 12.25 8.50 -2.93
N GLN A 70 11.01 8.58 -3.40
CA GLN A 70 10.09 9.69 -3.08
C GLN A 70 9.15 9.35 -1.92
N SER A 71 9.21 8.13 -1.40
CA SER A 71 8.45 7.70 -0.23
C SER A 71 9.13 8.13 1.06
N ASP A 72 8.34 8.56 2.03
CA ASP A 72 8.80 8.93 3.37
C ASP A 72 9.38 7.71 4.10
N SER A 73 8.93 6.51 3.74
CA SER A 73 9.47 5.23 4.18
C SER A 73 10.92 5.00 3.78
N TYR A 74 11.47 5.80 2.87
CA TYR A 74 12.89 5.82 2.49
C TYR A 74 13.65 7.02 3.07
N ASP A 75 12.96 7.99 3.67
CA ASP A 75 13.56 9.14 4.35
C ASP A 75 14.01 8.76 5.78
N PRO A 76 15.29 8.93 6.14
CA PRO A 76 15.79 8.54 7.46
C PRO A 76 15.14 9.29 8.64
N VAL A 77 14.72 10.53 8.43
CA VAL A 77 14.08 11.36 9.48
C VAL A 77 12.67 10.84 9.70
N MET A 78 11.88 10.66 8.64
CA MET A 78 10.53 10.10 8.72
C MET A 78 10.57 8.69 9.33
N GLN A 79 11.47 7.82 8.86
CA GLN A 79 11.67 6.49 9.48
C GLN A 79 11.92 6.55 10.98
N ALA A 80 12.64 7.57 11.49
CA ALA A 80 12.96 7.67 12.90
C ALA A 80 11.77 8.14 13.74
N PHE A 81 10.95 9.05 13.21
CA PHE A 81 9.91 9.75 13.98
C PHE A 81 8.48 9.27 13.74
N THR A 82 8.19 8.63 12.61
CA THR A 82 6.82 8.21 12.23
C THR A 82 6.74 6.72 11.93
N ASP A 83 5.58 6.10 12.12
CA ASP A 83 5.35 4.71 11.70
C ASP A 83 4.90 4.62 10.24
N VAL A 84 5.72 5.21 9.38
CA VAL A 84 5.46 5.29 7.95
C VAL A 84 5.91 4.03 7.20
N ALA A 85 5.08 3.63 6.25
CA ALA A 85 5.31 2.57 5.29
C ALA A 85 4.72 2.95 3.92
N ASP A 86 4.87 4.21 3.53
CA ASP A 86 4.32 4.71 2.29
C ASP A 86 5.08 4.19 1.05
N LEU A 87 4.38 4.17 -0.08
CA LEU A 87 4.91 3.87 -1.40
C LEU A 87 4.31 4.87 -2.40
N GLU A 88 5.18 5.64 -3.06
CA GLU A 88 4.78 6.61 -4.08
C GLU A 88 4.42 5.87 -5.37
N VAL A 89 3.19 6.04 -5.82
CA VAL A 89 2.70 5.59 -7.13
C VAL A 89 2.72 6.78 -8.07
N LYS A 90 3.57 6.71 -9.10
CA LYS A 90 3.85 7.83 -9.98
C LYS A 90 2.57 8.40 -10.59
N ASN A 91 2.37 9.71 -10.48
CA ASN A 91 1.18 10.45 -10.95
C ASN A 91 -0.15 10.09 -10.25
N HIS A 92 -0.12 9.33 -9.15
CA HIS A 92 -1.33 8.93 -8.42
C HIS A 92 -1.25 9.33 -6.95
N GLY A 93 -0.07 9.29 -6.34
CA GLY A 93 0.15 9.63 -4.93
C GLY A 93 0.61 8.43 -4.10
N LYS A 94 0.53 8.55 -2.77
CA LYS A 94 1.13 7.59 -1.83
C LYS A 94 0.15 6.55 -1.30
N LEU A 95 0.49 5.27 -1.42
CA LEU A 95 -0.17 4.18 -0.70
C LEU A 95 0.51 3.95 0.64
N GLU A 96 -0.22 3.60 1.69
CA GLU A 96 0.36 3.15 2.96
C GLU A 96 0.36 1.61 3.03
N CYS A 97 1.53 0.99 3.15
CA CYS A 97 1.72 -0.46 3.12
C CYS A 97 1.86 -1.03 4.53
N ARG A 98 0.76 -1.54 5.11
CA ARG A 98 0.73 -1.94 6.52
C ARG A 98 1.04 -3.43 6.70
N ALA A 99 2.13 -3.71 7.41
CA ALA A 99 2.56 -5.06 7.75
C ALA A 99 1.67 -5.69 8.84
N LEU A 100 1.31 -6.95 8.65
CA LEU A 100 0.58 -7.80 9.59
C LEU A 100 1.43 -9.07 9.83
N LEU A 101 1.91 -9.28 11.05
CA LEU A 101 2.93 -10.31 11.36
C LEU A 101 2.38 -11.66 11.83
N SER A 102 1.07 -11.71 12.07
CA SER A 102 0.37 -12.87 12.61
C SER A 102 -0.97 -13.00 11.92
N GLU A 103 -1.70 -14.06 12.25
CA GLU A 103 -3.11 -14.26 11.93
C GLU A 103 -4.03 -13.29 12.71
N ALA A 104 -3.58 -12.07 12.96
CA ALA A 104 -4.38 -11.05 13.61
C ALA A 104 -5.46 -10.59 12.65
N GLU A 105 -6.70 -10.53 13.14
CA GLU A 105 -7.86 -10.16 12.33
C GLU A 105 -7.96 -8.65 12.10
N VAL A 106 -7.13 -7.85 12.80
CA VAL A 106 -7.14 -6.38 12.73
C VAL A 106 -5.72 -5.86 12.50
N CYS A 107 -5.54 -5.07 11.45
CA CYS A 107 -4.33 -4.31 11.18
C CYS A 107 -4.46 -2.89 11.74
N HIS A 108 -3.45 -2.40 12.46
CA HIS A 108 -3.45 -1.05 13.01
C HIS A 108 -2.68 -0.06 12.11
N VAL A 109 -3.30 1.10 11.89
CA VAL A 109 -2.76 2.23 11.15
C VAL A 109 -2.63 3.42 12.10
N PRO A 110 -1.41 3.91 12.33
CA PRO A 110 -1.15 4.97 13.29
C PRO A 110 -1.62 6.33 12.73
N ALA A 111 -2.02 7.24 13.63
CA ALA A 111 -2.71 8.47 13.27
C ALA A 111 -1.87 9.46 12.44
N ASP A 112 -0.54 9.34 12.52
CA ASP A 112 0.44 10.13 11.78
C ASP A 112 0.46 9.85 10.27
N VAL A 113 -0.21 8.79 9.81
CA VAL A 113 -0.28 8.41 8.39
C VAL A 113 -1.71 8.29 7.86
N TRP A 114 -2.69 8.94 8.50
CA TRP A 114 -4.09 8.92 8.05
C TRP A 114 -4.39 9.87 6.89
N GLU A 115 -3.55 10.90 6.72
CA GLU A 115 -3.69 11.92 5.69
C GLU A 115 -2.63 11.74 4.60
N ASP A 116 -2.82 12.41 3.46
CA ASP A 116 -1.91 12.34 2.30
C ASP A 116 -1.64 10.91 1.81
N ARG A 117 -2.67 10.05 1.89
CA ARG A 117 -2.66 8.69 1.36
C ARG A 117 -3.81 8.50 0.38
N ILE A 118 -3.51 7.87 -0.74
CA ILE A 118 -4.49 7.47 -1.74
C ILE A 118 -5.07 6.08 -1.48
N GLY A 119 -4.68 5.42 -0.40
CA GLY A 119 -5.18 4.10 0.00
C GLY A 119 -4.22 3.39 0.94
N TYR A 120 -4.73 2.34 1.58
CA TYR A 120 -4.02 1.55 2.58
C TYR A 120 -4.07 0.09 2.17
N VAL A 121 -2.90 -0.53 2.01
CA VAL A 121 -2.74 -1.91 1.56
C VAL A 121 -2.27 -2.75 2.75
N VAL A 122 -3.01 -3.81 3.08
CA VAL A 122 -2.64 -4.70 4.18
C VAL A 122 -1.83 -5.88 3.64
N VAL A 123 -0.67 -6.10 4.24
CA VAL A 123 0.31 -7.10 3.83
C VAL A 123 0.62 -8.02 4.98
N HIS A 124 0.20 -9.28 4.88
CA HIS A 124 0.60 -10.32 5.81
C HIS A 124 2.03 -10.79 5.51
N LEU A 125 2.90 -10.78 6.52
CA LEU A 125 4.26 -11.34 6.42
C LEU A 125 4.28 -12.68 7.15
N ASN A 126 4.70 -13.74 6.49
CA ASN A 126 4.78 -15.04 7.14
C ASN A 126 5.84 -15.05 8.26
N GLU A 127 5.76 -15.99 9.21
CA GLU A 127 6.65 -16.02 10.38
C GLU A 127 8.16 -16.05 10.03
N SER A 128 8.50 -16.75 8.96
CA SER A 128 9.88 -16.85 8.46
C SER A 128 10.36 -15.60 7.70
N LEU A 129 9.46 -14.65 7.45
CA LEU A 129 9.66 -13.44 6.64
C LEU A 129 10.21 -13.75 5.25
N THR A 130 9.83 -14.88 4.66
CA THR A 130 10.24 -15.29 3.31
C THR A 130 9.18 -14.97 2.25
N GLN A 131 7.94 -14.74 2.67
CA GLN A 131 6.82 -14.43 1.80
C GLN A 131 5.95 -13.33 2.42
N ALA A 132 5.33 -12.56 1.53
CA ALA A 132 4.32 -11.58 1.88
C ALA A 132 3.05 -11.86 1.07
N THR A 133 1.89 -11.81 1.73
CA THR A 133 0.58 -11.96 1.11
C THR A 133 -0.17 -10.65 1.24
N ILE A 134 -0.46 -10.02 0.11
CA ILE A 134 -1.29 -8.83 0.03
C ILE A 134 -2.74 -9.28 0.19
N LEU A 135 -3.40 -8.82 1.26
CA LEU A 135 -4.74 -9.30 1.64
C LEU A 135 -5.86 -8.53 0.96
N GLY A 136 -5.65 -7.24 0.72
CA GLY A 136 -6.67 -6.31 0.23
C GLY A 136 -6.29 -4.87 0.54
N PHE A 137 -7.22 -3.96 0.30
CA PHE A 137 -6.99 -2.53 0.53
C PHE A 137 -8.22 -1.81 1.08
N THR A 138 -8.02 -0.60 1.63
CA THR A 138 -9.11 0.33 1.93
C THR A 138 -8.75 1.75 1.47
N PRO A 139 -9.73 2.56 1.01
CA PRO A 139 -9.48 3.94 0.63
C PRO A 139 -9.13 4.89 1.78
N SER A 140 -9.62 4.61 2.98
CA SER A 140 -9.48 5.48 4.16
C SER A 140 -9.53 4.65 5.44
N VAL A 141 -8.94 5.19 6.50
CA VAL A 141 -8.90 4.58 7.84
C VAL A 141 -9.49 5.48 8.93
N ALA A 142 -9.89 6.70 8.58
CA ALA A 142 -10.31 7.72 9.54
C ALA A 142 -11.57 7.28 10.31
N ASP A 143 -12.56 6.72 9.62
CA ASP A 143 -13.83 6.29 10.21
C ASP A 143 -13.63 5.17 11.24
N ASN A 144 -12.67 4.29 10.99
CA ASN A 144 -12.34 3.16 11.87
C ASN A 144 -11.23 3.49 12.88
N LYS A 145 -10.81 4.77 12.95
CA LYS A 145 -9.72 5.25 13.82
C LYS A 145 -8.45 4.42 13.70
N GLY A 146 -8.09 4.05 12.47
CA GLY A 146 -6.89 3.28 12.20
C GLY A 146 -6.99 1.78 12.51
N ASN A 147 -8.14 1.26 12.96
CA ASN A 147 -8.32 -0.18 13.12
C ASN A 147 -8.93 -0.76 11.85
N LEU A 148 -8.19 -1.62 11.15
CA LEU A 148 -8.63 -2.22 9.90
C LEU A 148 -8.89 -3.72 10.07
N PRO A 149 -10.14 -4.13 10.25
CA PRO A 149 -10.50 -5.54 10.19
C PRO A 149 -10.17 -6.09 8.80
N VAL A 150 -9.45 -7.21 8.75
CA VAL A 150 -9.08 -7.89 7.50
C VAL A 150 -10.33 -8.27 6.68
N SER A 151 -11.45 -8.56 7.37
CA SER A 151 -12.74 -8.86 6.76
C SER A 151 -13.40 -7.67 6.04
N GLU A 152 -12.99 -6.44 6.34
CA GLU A 152 -13.54 -5.21 5.74
C GLU A 152 -12.69 -4.70 4.56
N LEU A 153 -11.58 -5.37 4.25
CA LEU A 153 -10.74 -5.01 3.12
C LEU A 153 -11.47 -5.24 1.79
N ARG A 154 -11.33 -4.27 0.89
CA ARG A 154 -11.75 -4.40 -0.50
C ARG A 154 -10.85 -5.38 -1.24
N SER A 155 -11.42 -6.07 -2.22
CA SER A 155 -10.71 -7.10 -2.96
C SER A 155 -9.62 -6.49 -3.85
N LEU A 156 -8.49 -7.19 -3.99
CA LEU A 156 -7.44 -6.75 -4.91
C LEU A 156 -7.88 -6.76 -6.38
N THR A 157 -8.98 -7.43 -6.73
CA THR A 157 -9.55 -7.38 -8.08
C THR A 157 -10.06 -5.98 -8.44
N GLU A 158 -10.50 -5.21 -7.44
CA GLU A 158 -10.97 -3.82 -7.62
C GLU A 158 -9.82 -2.81 -7.64
N PHE A 159 -8.61 -3.22 -7.24
CA PHE A 159 -7.51 -2.31 -6.99
C PHE A 159 -6.99 -1.56 -8.22
N PRO A 160 -6.86 -2.19 -9.42
CA PRO A 160 -6.43 -1.47 -10.62
C PRO A 160 -7.39 -0.35 -11.04
N GLU A 161 -8.70 -0.62 -11.02
CA GLU A 161 -9.73 0.38 -11.33
C GLU A 161 -9.72 1.50 -10.29
N TYR A 162 -9.60 1.13 -9.01
CA TYR A 162 -9.47 2.08 -7.92
C TYR A 162 -8.27 3.01 -8.10
N LEU A 163 -7.06 2.48 -8.35
CA LEU A 163 -5.87 3.30 -8.55
C LEU A 163 -6.01 4.22 -9.76
N THR A 164 -6.58 3.74 -10.87
CA THR A 164 -6.84 4.56 -12.05
C THR A 164 -7.73 5.77 -11.73
N SER A 165 -8.70 5.61 -10.83
CA SER A 165 -9.55 6.72 -10.36
C SER A 165 -8.81 7.78 -9.52
N LYS A 166 -7.58 7.49 -9.06
CA LYS A 166 -6.74 8.38 -8.25
C LYS A 166 -5.74 9.19 -9.07
N LYS A 167 -5.76 9.08 -10.40
CA LYS A 167 -4.84 9.81 -11.28
C LYS A 167 -4.86 11.31 -10.95
N ILE A 168 -3.72 11.81 -10.51
CA ILE A 168 -3.52 13.23 -10.23
C ILE A 168 -3.39 13.95 -11.56
N VAL A 169 -4.22 14.97 -11.72
CA VAL A 169 -4.19 15.86 -12.87
C VAL A 169 -3.21 16.99 -12.58
N ASN A 170 -2.21 17.17 -13.42
CA ASN A 170 -1.30 18.29 -13.32
C ASN A 170 -1.88 19.54 -14.01
N LEU A 171 -2.69 20.31 -13.26
CA LEU A 171 -3.30 21.53 -13.78
C LEU A 171 -2.28 22.61 -14.18
N SER A 172 -1.05 22.57 -13.65
CA SER A 172 -0.02 23.51 -14.07
C SER A 172 0.47 23.26 -15.50
N GLN A 173 0.53 21.99 -15.92
CA GLN A 173 0.82 21.61 -17.31
C GLN A 173 -0.31 22.01 -18.25
N TRP A 174 -1.56 21.81 -17.82
CA TRP A 174 -2.73 22.31 -18.54
C TRP A 174 -2.68 23.83 -18.75
N LEU A 175 -2.37 24.60 -17.70
CA LEU A 175 -2.22 26.06 -17.78
C LEU A 175 -1.08 26.48 -18.73
N GLN A 176 -0.05 25.64 -18.87
CA GLN A 176 1.10 25.86 -19.76
C GLN A 176 0.88 25.31 -21.17
N GLY A 177 -0.33 24.86 -21.51
CA GLY A 177 -0.66 24.35 -22.85
C GLY A 177 -0.10 22.96 -23.15
N THR A 178 0.31 22.21 -22.13
CA THR A 178 0.77 20.82 -22.27
C THR A 178 -0.38 19.89 -21.87
N PHE A 179 -0.91 19.14 -22.84
CA PHE A 179 -2.12 18.34 -22.67
C PHE A 179 -1.83 16.85 -22.84
N GLU A 180 -2.35 16.02 -21.94
CA GLU A 180 -2.38 14.57 -22.13
C GLU A 180 -3.51 14.18 -23.10
N ALA A 181 -3.43 12.98 -23.69
CA ALA A 181 -4.47 12.47 -24.57
C ALA A 181 -5.82 12.41 -23.84
N GLY A 182 -6.84 13.08 -24.39
CA GLY A 182 -8.20 13.14 -23.84
C GLY A 182 -8.64 14.50 -23.27
N TRP A 183 -7.76 15.49 -23.25
CA TRP A 183 -8.05 16.85 -22.79
C TRP A 183 -8.61 17.73 -23.93
N LEU A 184 -9.73 18.43 -23.69
CA LEU A 184 -10.27 19.46 -24.59
C LEU A 184 -9.78 20.85 -24.16
N VAL A 185 -9.48 21.70 -25.14
CA VAL A 185 -9.15 23.11 -24.88
C VAL A 185 -10.42 23.91 -24.58
N PRO A 186 -10.33 24.98 -23.75
CA PRO A 186 -11.49 25.82 -23.40
C PRO A 186 -12.28 26.35 -24.60
N ASP A 187 -11.60 26.64 -25.71
CA ASP A 187 -12.22 27.15 -26.94
C ASP A 187 -12.98 26.06 -27.74
N GLN A 188 -12.95 24.80 -27.26
CA GLN A 188 -13.68 23.66 -27.82
C GLN A 188 -14.87 23.22 -26.94
N LEU A 189 -15.24 24.02 -25.93
CA LEU A 189 -16.43 23.83 -25.10
C LEU A 189 -17.60 24.73 -25.53
#